data_AF-A0AAU9FUR1-F1
#
_entry.id   AF-A0AAU9FUR1-F1
#
_cell.length_a   1.000
_cell.length_b   1.000
_cell.length_c   1.000
_cell.angle_alpha   90.00
_cell.angle_beta   90.00
_cell.angle_gamma   90.00
#
_symmetry.space_group_name_H-M   'P 1'
#
loop_
_entity.id
_entity.type
_entity.pdbx_description
1 polymer ?
#
loop_
_entity_poly.entity_id
_entity_poly.type
_entity_poly.pdbx_seq_one_letter_code
_entity_poly.pdbx_strand_id
1 'polypeptide(L)'
;MEPLLEYITDLVVTHHRCNVNIIPEHITMLEGAKSRKQHSSKRRSHKSSTLSRREYARLGLNTLPTRQMRYEQALPLHQLWRSYVREHLGLREGTQVPEVHEPHYEEFSKQLIKLDLHGARLKVIQSKCKTLEGLAGICVMDTKNVLKLLGEDDRLRTVPKSECVFGLSVGNMTFTIFGQHLTIRPAERSVKKIKTYLQPFM
;
A
#
# COMPACT_ATOMS: atom_id res chain seq x y z
N MET A 1 -30.12 -6.94 -9.93
CA MET A 1 -29.41 -5.98 -9.06
C MET A 1 -28.80 -4.94 -9.96
N GLU A 2 -29.41 -3.76 -10.03
CA GLU A 2 -28.85 -2.61 -10.74
C GLU A 2 -27.49 -2.21 -10.15
N PRO A 3 -26.54 -1.74 -10.98
CA PRO A 3 -25.25 -1.28 -10.49
C PRO A 3 -25.43 -0.14 -9.49
N LEU A 4 -24.71 -0.22 -8.37
CA LEU A 4 -24.70 0.76 -7.27
C LEU A 4 -24.46 2.22 -7.72
N LEU A 5 -23.90 2.39 -8.93
CA LEU A 5 -23.75 3.68 -9.60
C LEU A 5 -25.11 4.33 -9.90
N GLU A 6 -26.07 3.60 -10.48
CA GLU A 6 -27.42 4.10 -10.79
C GLU A 6 -28.17 4.51 -9.51
N TYR A 7 -28.09 3.69 -8.47
CA TYR A 7 -28.71 3.95 -7.16
C TYR A 7 -28.18 5.24 -6.49
N ILE A 8 -26.89 5.57 -6.64
CA ILE A 8 -26.32 6.81 -6.10
C ILE A 8 -26.76 8.03 -6.94
N THR A 9 -26.86 7.90 -8.26
CA THR A 9 -27.32 8.99 -9.13
C THR A 9 -28.77 9.37 -8.87
N ASP A 10 -29.64 8.42 -8.55
CA ASP A 10 -31.07 8.68 -8.32
C ASP A 10 -31.38 9.18 -6.91
N LEU A 11 -30.52 8.89 -5.92
CA LEU A 11 -30.68 9.37 -4.54
C LEU A 11 -30.16 10.79 -4.29
N VAL A 12 -29.31 11.31 -5.17
CA VAL A 12 -28.79 12.66 -5.06
C VAL A 12 -29.52 13.54 -6.06
N VAL A 13 -30.59 14.19 -5.60
CA VAL A 13 -31.17 15.32 -6.33
C VAL A 13 -30.06 16.36 -6.45
N THR A 14 -29.45 16.47 -7.63
CA THR A 14 -28.53 17.57 -7.91
C THR A 14 -29.36 18.84 -7.78
N HIS A 15 -29.15 19.61 -6.70
CA HIS A 15 -29.60 20.99 -6.67
C HIS A 15 -28.89 21.68 -7.84
N HIS A 16 -29.55 21.73 -8.99
CA HIS A 16 -29.19 22.65 -10.04
C HIS A 16 -29.14 23.99 -9.35
N ARG A 17 -27.94 24.57 -9.25
CA ARG A 17 -27.80 25.94 -8.76
C ARG A 17 -28.64 26.77 -9.72
N CYS A 18 -29.84 27.11 -9.28
CA CYS A 18 -30.80 27.91 -10.03
C CYS A 18 -30.06 29.19 -10.41
N ASN A 19 -29.88 29.38 -11.72
CA ASN A 19 -29.36 30.57 -12.37
C ASN A 19 -28.39 31.37 -11.50
N VAL A 20 -27.12 30.95 -11.47
CA VAL A 20 -26.06 31.88 -11.09
C VAL A 20 -26.07 32.99 -12.14
N ASN A 21 -26.62 34.14 -11.79
CA ASN A 21 -26.61 35.33 -12.63
C ASN A 21 -25.17 35.86 -12.61
N ILE A 22 -24.31 35.27 -13.46
CA ILE A 22 -22.92 35.69 -13.59
C ILE A 22 -22.94 37.05 -14.26
N ILE A 23 -22.76 38.10 -13.46
CA ILE A 23 -22.61 39.48 -13.93
C ILE A 23 -21.34 39.52 -14.80
N PRO A 24 -21.45 39.68 -16.13
CA PRO A 24 -20.32 39.51 -17.05
C PRO A 24 -19.16 40.48 -16.78
N GLU A 25 -19.51 41.65 -16.26
CA GLU A 25 -18.62 42.76 -15.92
C GLU A 25 -17.86 42.59 -14.58
N HIS A 26 -18.22 41.60 -13.77
CA HIS A 26 -17.50 41.25 -12.54
C HIS A 26 -16.54 40.06 -12.69
N ILE A 27 -16.43 39.49 -13.89
CA ILE A 27 -15.32 38.60 -14.22
C ILE A 27 -14.12 39.52 -14.44
N THR A 28 -13.36 39.78 -13.38
CA THR A 28 -12.10 40.49 -13.48
C THR A 28 -11.25 39.78 -14.52
N MET A 29 -11.04 40.49 -15.63
CA MET A 29 -10.29 40.08 -16.79
C MET A 29 -8.88 39.69 -16.37
N LEU A 30 -8.63 38.40 -16.14
CA LEU A 30 -7.32 37.82 -16.37
C LEU A 30 -7.15 37.71 -17.89
N GLU A 31 -6.99 38.86 -18.55
CA GLU A 31 -6.46 38.96 -19.92
C GLU A 31 -4.97 38.57 -19.91
N GLY A 32 -4.70 37.32 -19.52
CA GLY A 32 -3.51 36.64 -20.00
C GLY A 32 -3.69 36.45 -21.49
N ALA A 33 -2.83 37.09 -22.28
CA ALA A 33 -2.75 36.95 -23.73
C ALA A 33 -3.12 35.51 -24.14
N LYS A 34 -4.09 35.37 -25.05
CA LYS A 34 -4.54 34.08 -25.59
C LYS A 34 -3.31 33.32 -26.08
N SER A 35 -2.73 32.48 -25.21
CA SER A 35 -1.68 31.54 -25.59
C SER A 35 -2.32 30.68 -26.66
N ARG A 36 -1.85 30.90 -27.90
CA ARG A 36 -2.27 30.17 -29.09
C ARG A 36 -2.29 28.71 -28.65
N LYS A 37 -3.47 28.08 -28.55
CA LYS A 37 -3.58 26.66 -28.21
C LYS A 37 -2.67 25.97 -29.19
N GLN A 38 -1.48 25.56 -28.73
CA GLN A 38 -0.59 24.79 -29.55
C GLN A 38 -1.43 23.56 -29.85
N HIS A 39 -1.85 23.43 -31.12
CA HIS A 39 -2.29 22.16 -31.63
C HIS A 39 -1.08 21.26 -31.48
N SER A 40 -0.94 20.66 -30.29
CA SER A 40 0.00 19.59 -30.05
C SER A 40 -0.35 18.60 -31.14
N SER A 41 0.52 18.47 -32.14
CA SER A 41 0.32 17.47 -33.18
C SER A 41 -0.03 16.18 -32.43
N LYS A 42 -1.13 15.53 -32.83
CA LYS A 42 -1.45 14.21 -32.30
C LYS A 42 -0.27 13.34 -32.69
N ARG A 43 0.76 13.29 -31.83
CA ARG A 43 1.88 12.37 -31.98
C ARG A 43 1.20 11.03 -32.09
N ARG A 44 1.36 10.36 -33.24
CA ARG A 44 0.81 9.02 -33.46
C ARG A 44 1.15 8.24 -32.20
N SER A 45 0.13 7.83 -31.46
CA SER A 45 0.31 7.00 -30.28
C SER A 45 1.04 5.76 -30.79
N HIS A 46 2.34 5.67 -30.55
CA HIS A 46 3.02 4.40 -30.67
C HIS A 46 2.20 3.45 -29.80
N LYS A 47 1.67 2.37 -30.39
CA LYS A 47 0.96 1.35 -29.63
C LYS A 47 1.97 0.79 -28.64
N SER A 48 2.03 1.34 -27.43
CA SER A 48 2.78 0.72 -26.37
C SER A 48 2.15 -0.65 -26.17
N SER A 49 2.95 -1.69 -26.18
CA SER A 49 2.51 -3.06 -25.82
C SER A 49 1.88 -3.08 -24.41
N THR A 50 2.13 -2.05 -23.60
CA THR A 50 1.58 -1.87 -22.27
C THR A 50 0.26 -1.13 -22.27
N LEU A 51 -0.62 -1.54 -21.34
CA LEU A 51 -1.90 -0.91 -21.09
C LEU A 51 -1.74 0.55 -20.65
N SER A 52 -2.60 1.42 -21.17
CA SER A 52 -2.73 2.79 -20.64
C SER A 52 -3.29 2.77 -19.21
N ARG A 53 -3.08 3.85 -18.44
CA ARG A 53 -3.64 3.97 -17.08
C ARG A 53 -5.17 3.85 -17.05
N ARG A 54 -5.86 4.34 -18.10
CA ARG A 54 -7.32 4.24 -18.21
C ARG A 54 -7.76 2.80 -18.42
N GLU A 55 -7.08 2.06 -19.29
CA GLU A 55 -7.36 0.64 -19.51
C GLU A 55 -7.04 -0.20 -18.26
N TYR A 56 -5.92 0.09 -17.61
CA TYR A 56 -5.52 -0.56 -16.35
C TYR A 56 -6.57 -0.39 -15.26
N ALA A 57 -7.10 0.83 -15.10
CA ALA A 57 -8.17 1.13 -14.14
C ALA A 57 -9.50 0.48 -14.53
N ARG A 58 -9.86 0.49 -15.82
CA ARG A 58 -11.07 -0.18 -16.33
C ARG A 58 -11.04 -1.69 -16.07
N LEU A 59 -9.87 -2.31 -16.15
CA LEU A 59 -9.66 -3.72 -15.84
C LEU A 59 -9.61 -4.01 -14.33
N GLY A 60 -9.62 -2.99 -13.47
CA GLY A 60 -9.57 -3.18 -12.01
C GLY A 60 -8.27 -3.81 -11.51
N LEU A 61 -7.19 -3.76 -12.29
CA LEU A 61 -5.90 -4.35 -11.89
C LEU A 61 -5.40 -3.67 -10.61
N ASN A 62 -4.93 -4.47 -9.64
CA ASN A 62 -4.56 -4.04 -8.28
C ASN A 62 -5.70 -3.42 -7.43
N THR A 63 -6.96 -3.57 -7.86
CA THR A 63 -8.13 -3.16 -7.07
C THR A 63 -8.69 -4.37 -6.35
N LEU A 64 -8.56 -4.39 -5.02
CA LEU A 64 -9.15 -5.44 -4.18
C LEU A 64 -10.59 -5.05 -3.82
N PRO A 65 -11.53 -6.01 -3.78
CA PRO A 65 -12.90 -5.75 -3.35
C PRO A 65 -12.96 -5.56 -1.83
N THR A 66 -12.93 -4.31 -1.38
CA THR A 66 -12.84 -3.95 0.06
C THR A 66 -13.98 -4.51 0.92
N ARG A 67 -15.19 -4.70 0.37
CA ARG A 67 -16.39 -5.13 1.11
C ARG A 67 -16.70 -6.63 1.02
N GLN A 68 -15.98 -7.38 0.20
CA GLN A 68 -16.32 -8.80 -0.07
C GLN A 68 -15.34 -9.79 0.54
N MET A 69 -14.19 -9.32 1.03
CA MET A 69 -13.15 -10.19 1.58
C MET A 69 -13.37 -10.44 3.07
N ARG A 70 -13.56 -11.70 3.44
CA ARG A 70 -13.59 -12.14 4.83
C ARG A 70 -12.18 -12.52 5.29
N TYR A 71 -11.87 -12.29 6.56
CA TYR A 71 -10.59 -12.60 7.18
C TYR A 71 -10.23 -14.07 7.04
N GLU A 72 -11.22 -14.95 7.17
CA GLU A 72 -11.07 -16.40 6.99
C GLU A 72 -10.50 -16.78 5.62
N GLN A 73 -10.81 -16.03 4.57
CA GLN A 73 -10.31 -16.28 3.22
C GLN A 73 -8.82 -15.97 3.09
N ALA A 74 -8.26 -15.14 3.98
CA ALA A 74 -6.83 -14.84 4.03
C ALA A 74 -6.05 -15.82 4.93
N LEU A 75 -6.71 -16.67 5.72
CA LEU A 75 -6.04 -17.64 6.58
C LEU A 75 -5.18 -18.65 5.81
N PRO A 76 -5.62 -19.24 4.68
CA PRO A 76 -4.76 -20.14 3.89
C PRO A 76 -3.50 -19.44 3.38
N LEU A 77 -3.62 -18.16 2.99
CA LEU A 77 -2.47 -17.35 2.59
C LEU A 77 -1.50 -17.15 3.75
N HIS A 78 -2.01 -16.89 4.96
CA HIS A 78 -1.18 -16.79 6.16
C HIS A 78 -0.49 -18.12 6.52
N GLN A 79 -1.18 -19.25 6.40
CA GLN A 79 -0.60 -20.58 6.64
C GLN A 79 0.55 -20.87 5.68
N LEU A 80 0.38 -20.56 4.38
CA LEU A 80 1.45 -20.68 3.39
C LEU A 80 2.65 -19.78 3.75
N TRP A 81 2.36 -18.53 4.12
CA TRP A 81 3.38 -17.57 4.52
C TRP A 81 4.19 -18.02 5.75
N ARG A 82 3.53 -18.65 6.74
CA ARG A 82 4.20 -19.22 7.93
C ARG A 82 5.21 -20.30 7.57
N SER A 83 4.87 -21.19 6.64
CA SER A 83 5.79 -22.23 6.17
C SER A 83 6.97 -21.62 5.42
N TYR A 84 6.69 -20.66 4.52
CA TYR A 84 7.71 -19.91 3.79
C TYR A 84 8.70 -19.20 4.72
N VAL A 85 8.22 -18.41 5.68
CA VAL A 85 9.12 -17.62 6.54
C VAL A 85 9.96 -18.51 7.45
N ARG A 86 9.39 -19.63 7.91
CA ARG A 86 10.11 -20.62 8.72
C ARG A 86 11.27 -21.24 7.95
N GLU A 87 11.04 -21.64 6.71
CA GLU A 87 12.10 -22.19 5.84
C GLU A 87 13.12 -21.12 5.46
N HIS A 88 12.66 -19.92 5.08
CA HIS A 88 13.53 -18.84 4.62
C HIS A 88 14.48 -18.32 5.71
N LEU A 89 14.01 -18.25 6.95
CA LEU A 89 14.81 -17.84 8.11
C LEU A 89 15.47 -19.03 8.83
N GLY A 90 15.28 -20.27 8.34
CA GLY A 90 15.85 -21.47 8.95
C GLY A 90 15.37 -21.74 10.39
N LEU A 91 14.18 -21.26 10.76
CA LEU A 91 13.65 -21.37 12.11
C LEU A 91 13.19 -22.81 12.39
N ARG A 92 13.80 -23.47 13.38
CA ARG A 92 13.41 -24.78 13.89
C ARG A 92 12.93 -24.65 15.34
N GLU A 93 12.32 -25.71 15.86
CA GLU A 93 11.95 -25.75 17.28
C GLU A 93 13.20 -25.57 18.15
N GLY A 94 13.17 -24.58 19.03
CA GLY A 94 14.31 -24.22 19.88
C GLY A 94 15.35 -23.28 19.24
N THR A 95 15.16 -22.84 17.99
CA THR A 95 16.05 -21.84 17.38
C THR A 95 15.92 -20.50 18.09
N GLN A 96 17.02 -20.02 18.65
CA GLN A 96 17.14 -18.65 19.14
C GLN A 96 17.53 -17.75 17.98
N VAL A 97 16.85 -16.62 17.84
CA VAL A 97 17.20 -15.60 16.85
C VAL A 97 18.23 -14.68 17.47
N PRO A 98 19.25 -14.24 16.70
CA PRO A 98 20.30 -13.38 17.22
C PRO A 98 19.75 -12.10 17.85
N GLU A 99 20.30 -11.77 19.02
CA GLU A 99 20.02 -10.50 19.70
C GLU A 99 20.80 -9.34 19.06
N VAL A 100 20.39 -8.09 19.34
CA VAL A 100 20.94 -6.87 18.71
C VAL A 100 22.48 -6.78 18.82
N HIS A 101 23.06 -7.31 19.89
CA HIS A 101 24.50 -7.25 20.16
C HIS A 101 25.31 -8.38 19.49
N GLU A 102 24.65 -9.33 18.85
CA GLU A 102 25.32 -10.46 18.20
C GLU A 102 25.76 -10.12 16.77
N PRO A 103 26.90 -10.67 16.31
CA PRO A 103 27.44 -10.38 14.98
C PRO A 103 26.50 -10.79 13.83
N HIS A 104 25.65 -11.81 14.04
CA HIS A 104 24.70 -12.30 13.04
C HIS A 104 23.40 -11.49 12.95
N TYR A 105 23.18 -10.54 13.88
CA TYR A 105 21.96 -9.73 13.91
C TYR A 105 21.75 -8.91 12.65
N GLU A 106 22.81 -8.32 12.10
CA GLU A 106 22.70 -7.47 10.92
C GLU A 106 22.32 -8.28 9.67
N GLU A 107 22.88 -9.48 9.52
CA GLU A 107 22.54 -10.39 8.43
C GLU A 107 21.09 -10.87 8.53
N PHE A 108 20.68 -11.29 9.73
CA PHE A 108 19.30 -11.69 10.01
C PHE A 108 18.31 -10.55 9.75
N SER A 109 18.63 -9.33 10.20
CA SER A 109 17.81 -8.13 9.96
C SER A 109 17.66 -7.82 8.47
N LYS A 110 18.72 -7.99 7.68
CA LYS A 110 18.67 -7.83 6.21
C LYS A 110 17.77 -8.88 5.55
N GLN A 111 17.81 -10.13 6.02
CA GLN A 111 16.91 -11.18 5.54
C GLN A 111 15.45 -10.85 5.87
N LEU A 112 15.19 -10.40 7.10
CA LEU A 112 13.85 -10.02 7.56
C LEU A 112 13.22 -8.93 6.69
N ILE A 113 13.96 -7.88 6.34
CA ILE A 113 13.45 -6.79 5.49
C ILE A 113 13.18 -7.28 4.05
N LYS A 114 13.91 -8.29 3.57
CA LYS A 114 13.75 -8.84 2.22
C LYS A 114 12.59 -9.81 2.05
N LEU A 115 11.99 -10.27 3.15
CA LEU A 115 10.85 -11.18 3.12
C LEU A 115 9.71 -10.64 2.27
N ASP A 116 8.96 -11.54 1.66
CA ASP A 116 7.63 -11.21 1.17
C ASP A 116 6.68 -11.00 2.38
N LEU A 117 5.81 -10.00 2.29
CA LEU A 117 4.84 -9.67 3.33
C LEU A 117 3.40 -10.07 2.94
N HIS A 118 3.16 -10.60 1.73
CA HIS A 118 1.84 -11.13 1.39
C HIS A 118 1.54 -12.37 2.26
N GLY A 119 0.47 -12.30 3.06
CA GLY A 119 0.11 -13.31 4.05
C GLY A 119 0.72 -13.09 5.44
N ALA A 120 1.62 -12.11 5.60
CA ALA A 120 2.18 -11.77 6.89
C ALA A 120 1.11 -11.18 7.83
N ARG A 121 1.08 -11.63 9.09
CA ARG A 121 0.28 -10.97 10.13
C ARG A 121 1.07 -9.79 10.68
N LEU A 122 0.54 -8.59 10.46
CA LEU A 122 1.17 -7.34 10.82
C LEU A 122 0.29 -6.56 11.78
N LYS A 123 0.91 -5.86 12.72
CA LYS A 123 0.29 -4.89 13.61
C LYS A 123 1.01 -3.55 13.53
N VAL A 124 0.29 -2.45 13.43
CA VAL A 124 0.90 -1.11 13.54
C VAL A 124 1.17 -0.84 15.02
N ILE A 125 2.45 -0.82 15.39
CA ILE A 125 2.90 -0.54 16.77
C ILE A 125 2.85 0.96 17.02
N GLN A 126 3.42 1.73 16.10
CA GLN A 126 3.49 3.19 16.19
C GLN A 126 3.25 3.80 14.82
N SER A 127 2.62 4.97 14.80
CA SER A 127 2.45 5.76 13.59
C SER A 127 2.39 7.24 13.94
N LYS A 128 2.82 8.08 13.00
CA LYS A 128 2.56 9.52 13.09
C LYS A 128 1.07 9.83 13.21
N CYS A 129 0.22 9.03 12.58
CA CYS A 129 -1.23 9.15 12.69
C CYS A 129 -1.76 8.16 13.73
N LYS A 130 -2.23 8.68 14.86
CA LYS A 130 -2.70 7.86 15.99
C LYS A 130 -3.88 6.94 15.68
N THR A 131 -4.69 7.28 14.67
CA THR A 131 -5.79 6.42 14.23
C THR A 131 -5.34 5.11 13.57
N LEU A 132 -4.08 5.05 13.12
CA LEU A 132 -3.51 3.84 12.53
C LEU A 132 -2.86 2.93 13.57
N GLU A 133 -2.54 3.45 14.75
CA GLU A 133 -1.91 2.66 15.81
C GLU A 133 -2.87 1.56 16.29
N GLY A 134 -2.33 0.36 16.52
CA GLY A 134 -3.10 -0.79 16.95
C GLY A 134 -3.81 -1.54 15.82
N LEU A 135 -3.89 -1.00 14.61
CA LEU A 135 -4.44 -1.74 13.47
C LEU A 135 -3.65 -3.02 13.22
N ALA A 136 -4.34 -4.16 13.20
CA ALA A 136 -3.74 -5.47 12.98
C ALA A 136 -4.50 -6.23 11.90
N GLY A 137 -3.79 -7.10 11.19
CA GLY A 137 -4.40 -7.94 10.16
C GLY A 137 -3.40 -8.71 9.31
N ILE A 138 -3.93 -9.52 8.40
CA ILE A 138 -3.13 -10.23 7.39
C ILE A 138 -2.91 -9.28 6.21
N CYS A 139 -1.67 -9.13 5.78
CA CYS A 139 -1.34 -8.33 4.61
C CYS A 139 -1.76 -9.04 3.33
N VAL A 140 -2.77 -8.52 2.64
CA VAL A 140 -3.30 -9.09 1.40
C VAL A 140 -2.57 -8.53 0.18
N MET A 141 -2.12 -7.27 0.25
CA MET A 141 -1.45 -6.61 -0.87
C MET A 141 -0.34 -5.70 -0.36
N ASP A 142 0.85 -5.90 -0.93
CA ASP A 142 2.02 -5.08 -0.70
C ASP A 142 2.37 -4.28 -1.98
N THR A 143 2.33 -2.95 -1.87
CA THR A 143 2.72 -2.03 -2.94
C THR A 143 3.92 -1.19 -2.53
N LYS A 144 4.43 -0.32 -3.41
CA LYS A 144 5.59 0.52 -3.10
C LYS A 144 5.47 1.27 -1.75
N ASN A 145 4.33 1.93 -1.50
CA ASN A 145 4.20 2.85 -0.37
C ASN A 145 3.15 2.44 0.66
N VAL A 146 2.26 1.50 0.32
CA VAL A 146 1.14 1.12 1.18
C VAL A 146 1.04 -0.40 1.31
N LEU A 147 0.56 -0.83 2.47
CA LEU A 147 0.14 -2.20 2.76
C LEU A 147 -1.38 -2.22 2.92
N LYS A 148 -2.05 -3.23 2.37
CA LYS A 148 -3.47 -3.46 2.63
C LYS A 148 -3.60 -4.61 3.61
N LEU A 149 -4.05 -4.31 4.82
CA LEU A 149 -4.23 -5.24 5.92
C LEU A 149 -5.71 -5.61 6.03
N LEU A 150 -6.02 -6.89 6.02
CA LEU A 150 -7.35 -7.41 6.32
C LEU A 150 -7.42 -7.72 7.81
N GLY A 151 -8.22 -6.94 8.54
CA GLY A 151 -8.43 -7.15 9.97
C GLY A 151 -9.39 -8.30 10.25
N GLU A 152 -9.41 -8.74 11.50
CA GLU A 152 -10.35 -9.77 12.01
C GLU A 152 -11.81 -9.31 11.97
N ASP A 153 -12.05 -8.01 11.81
CA ASP A 153 -13.36 -7.40 11.60
C ASP A 153 -13.83 -7.43 10.13
N ASP A 154 -13.20 -8.25 9.28
CA ASP A 154 -13.47 -8.36 7.84
C ASP A 154 -13.30 -7.05 7.06
N ARG A 155 -12.58 -6.07 7.63
CA ARG A 155 -12.33 -4.78 6.98
C ARG A 155 -10.91 -4.71 6.43
N LEU A 156 -10.83 -4.43 5.12
CA LEU A 156 -9.57 -4.16 4.45
C LEU A 156 -9.16 -2.69 4.65
N ARG A 157 -8.03 -2.48 5.33
CA ARG A 157 -7.48 -1.16 5.67
C ARG A 157 -6.19 -0.91 4.89
N THR A 158 -6.05 0.28 4.32
CA THR A 158 -4.83 0.68 3.62
C THR A 158 -3.95 1.50 4.56
N VAL A 159 -2.76 0.99 4.87
CA VAL A 159 -1.82 1.61 5.80
C VAL A 159 -0.58 2.12 5.04
N PRO A 160 -0.21 3.40 5.17
CA PRO A 160 1.02 3.94 4.59
C PRO A 160 2.25 3.43 5.32
N LYS A 161 3.32 3.14 4.59
CA LYS A 161 4.55 2.56 5.16
C LYS A 161 5.51 3.59 5.74
N SER A 162 5.67 4.75 5.11
CA SER A 162 6.76 5.69 5.42
C SER A 162 6.77 6.19 6.87
N GLU A 163 5.59 6.33 7.48
CA GLU A 163 5.40 6.92 8.81
C GLU A 163 4.87 5.92 9.85
N CYS A 164 5.07 4.61 9.62
CA CYS A 164 4.58 3.55 10.49
C CYS A 164 5.69 2.59 10.90
N VAL A 165 5.59 2.08 12.13
CA VAL A 165 6.37 0.97 12.66
C VAL A 165 5.46 -0.25 12.75
N PHE A 166 5.86 -1.33 12.11
CA PHE A 166 5.09 -2.56 12.03
C PHE A 166 5.70 -3.64 12.93
N GLY A 167 4.85 -4.34 13.68
CA GLY A 167 5.16 -5.59 14.35
C GLY A 167 4.76 -6.76 13.45
N LEU A 168 5.73 -7.60 13.12
CA LEU A 168 5.56 -8.83 12.37
C LEU A 168 5.52 -10.02 13.33
N SER A 169 4.44 -10.79 13.32
CA SER A 169 4.30 -11.96 14.20
C SER A 169 4.64 -13.26 13.47
N VAL A 170 5.62 -14.00 13.98
CA VAL A 170 6.07 -15.30 13.46
C VAL A 170 6.12 -16.30 14.62
N GLY A 171 5.11 -17.16 14.73
CA GLY A 171 5.00 -18.10 15.85
C GLY A 171 4.87 -17.36 17.19
N ASN A 172 5.80 -17.63 18.11
CA ASN A 172 5.92 -16.94 19.40
C ASN A 172 6.82 -15.69 19.34
N MET A 173 7.37 -15.37 18.17
CA MET A 173 8.29 -14.26 17.99
C MET A 173 7.58 -13.05 17.39
N THR A 174 7.99 -11.85 17.81
CA THR A 174 7.52 -10.60 17.22
C THR A 174 8.72 -9.77 16.80
N PHE A 175 8.78 -9.40 15.53
CA PHE A 175 9.83 -8.55 14.98
C PHE A 175 9.30 -7.15 14.70
N THR A 176 10.10 -6.14 15.02
CA THR A 176 9.75 -4.74 14.75
C THR A 176 10.44 -4.27 13.47
N ILE A 177 9.66 -3.78 12.51
CA ILE A 177 10.13 -3.32 11.21
C ILE A 177 9.71 -1.87 11.00
N PHE A 178 10.68 -1.00 10.73
CA PHE A 178 10.41 0.38 10.33
C PHE A 178 9.89 0.42 8.89
N GLY A 179 8.70 0.96 8.71
CA GLY A 179 8.03 0.99 7.41
C GLY A 179 8.75 1.83 6.36
N GLN A 180 9.61 2.77 6.75
CA GLN A 180 10.50 3.50 5.83
C GLN A 180 11.34 2.54 4.96
N HIS A 181 11.83 1.44 5.54
CA HIS A 181 12.61 0.43 4.80
C HIS A 181 11.75 -0.44 3.88
N LEU A 182 10.43 -0.45 4.09
CA LEU A 182 9.48 -1.17 3.26
C LEU A 182 8.95 -0.34 2.08
N THR A 183 9.36 0.93 1.92
CA THR A 183 8.87 1.86 0.86
C THR A 183 9.40 1.54 -0.56
N ILE A 184 9.57 0.26 -0.86
CA ILE A 184 10.05 -0.27 -2.12
C ILE A 184 9.05 -1.35 -2.57
N ARG A 185 8.90 -1.53 -3.88
CA ARG A 185 8.05 -2.61 -4.40
C ARG A 185 8.59 -3.97 -3.96
N PRO A 186 7.74 -4.94 -3.58
CA PRO A 186 8.19 -6.27 -3.11
C PRO A 186 9.21 -6.93 -4.03
N ALA A 187 8.94 -6.95 -5.34
CA ALA A 187 9.85 -7.51 -6.35
C ALA A 187 11.23 -6.83 -6.38
N GLU A 188 11.29 -5.52 -6.15
CA GLU A 188 12.56 -4.79 -6.09
C GLU A 188 13.25 -4.99 -4.73
N ARG A 189 12.49 -5.18 -3.65
CA ARG A 189 13.00 -5.34 -2.27
C ARG A 189 13.83 -6.61 -2.12
N SER A 190 13.42 -7.71 -2.76
CA SER A 190 14.16 -8.98 -2.70
C SER A 190 15.55 -8.90 -3.34
N VAL A 191 15.71 -8.07 -4.38
CA VAL A 191 16.96 -8.00 -5.18
C VAL A 191 17.86 -6.84 -4.74
N LYS A 192 17.27 -5.72 -4.29
CA LYS A 192 18.06 -4.55 -3.93
C LYS A 192 18.92 -4.81 -2.70
N LYS A 193 20.21 -4.46 -2.82
CA LYS A 193 21.11 -4.36 -1.67
C LYS A 193 20.66 -3.17 -0.83
N ILE A 194 20.16 -3.46 0.37
CA ILE A 194 19.82 -2.44 1.36
C ILE A 194 21.11 -1.73 1.75
N LYS A 195 21.24 -0.45 1.37
CA LYS A 195 22.32 0.41 1.85
C LYS A 195 21.85 0.99 3.18
N THR A 196 22.39 0.50 4.28
CA THR A 196 22.19 1.09 5.60
C THR A 196 22.86 2.47 5.60
N TYR A 197 22.09 3.54 5.37
CA TYR A 197 22.56 4.90 5.66
C TYR A 197 22.19 5.23 7.10
N LEU A 198 22.93 4.66 8.05
CA LEU A 198 23.00 5.13 9.43
C LEU A 198 24.49 5.36 9.68
N GLN A 199 24.96 6.55 9.33
CA GLN A 199 26.12 7.08 10.04
C GLN A 199 25.56 7.79 11.27
N PRO A 200 25.95 7.41 12.49
CA PRO A 200 25.67 8.23 13.63
C PRO A 200 26.34 9.59 13.41
N PHE A 201 25.60 10.66 13.63
CA PHE A 201 26.18 11.98 13.80
C PHE A 201 27.28 11.87 14.87
N MET A 202 28.51 12.20 14.49
CA MET A 202 29.56 12.58 15.44
C MET A 202 29.13 13.82 16.23
#